data_AF-A0A0M2Q332-F1
#
_entry.id   AF-A0A0M2Q332-F1
#
_cell.length_a   1.000
_cell.length_b   1.000
_cell.length_c   1.000
_cell.angle_alpha   90.00
_cell.angle_beta   90.00
_cell.angle_gamma   90.00
#
_symmetry.space_group_name_H-M   'P 1'
#
loop_
_entity.id
_entity.type
_entity.pdbx_description
1 polymer ?
#
loop_
_entity_poly.entity_id
_entity_poly.type
_entity_poly.pdbx_seq_one_letter_code
_entity_poly.pdbx_strand_id
1 'polypeptide(L)'
;MESEGDRVPAPPAPQPQPEPQPDPQNDGNIAIDPKTLDMAADDVRRVMQAQEDQGQTLTTKLNILFVTNGALLTNISISGLMAFSGHFSVIFNIVEVLGFLMSFTLLISAFFPRQVVVSPNLQDSKFLERYLLLRADEYQLQMLVNLVETYNANRQRLDDVSQSLRYASYATWMIAAVILCHMVVIYSLP
;
A
#
# COMPACT_ATOMS: atom_id res chain seq x y z
N MET A 1 7.77 -96.19 -28.93
CA MET A 1 7.97 -95.06 -29.87
C MET A 1 6.60 -94.85 -30.49
N GLU A 2 5.82 -93.81 -30.23
CA GLU A 2 5.99 -92.50 -29.58
C GLU A 2 4.77 -92.25 -28.66
N SER A 3 5.00 -91.57 -27.53
CA SER A 3 3.96 -91.20 -26.56
C SER A 3 3.21 -89.97 -27.05
N GLU A 4 1.90 -90.10 -27.16
CA GLU A 4 0.97 -89.04 -27.53
C GLU A 4 1.06 -87.87 -26.54
N GLY A 5 1.29 -86.67 -27.08
CA GLY A 5 1.60 -85.47 -26.32
C GLY A 5 0.44 -84.98 -25.47
N ASP A 6 0.71 -84.94 -24.16
CA ASP A 6 -0.10 -84.35 -23.11
C ASP A 6 -0.27 -82.83 -23.35
N ARG A 7 -1.42 -82.42 -23.90
CA ARG A 7 -1.77 -81.00 -24.07
C ARG A 7 -2.30 -80.46 -22.74
N VAL A 8 -1.42 -79.80 -22.00
CA VAL A 8 -1.80 -78.97 -20.85
C VAL A 8 -2.77 -77.86 -21.30
N PRO A 9 -3.96 -77.71 -20.68
CA PRO A 9 -4.86 -76.61 -21.00
C PRO A 9 -4.25 -75.28 -20.52
N ALA A 10 -4.32 -74.25 -21.38
CA ALA A 10 -3.84 -72.92 -21.07
C ALA A 10 -4.53 -72.34 -19.81
N PRO A 11 -3.82 -71.56 -18.97
CA PRO A 11 -4.42 -70.92 -17.81
C PRO A 11 -5.51 -69.91 -18.25
N PRO A 12 -6.59 -69.74 -17.47
CA PRO A 12 -7.65 -68.78 -17.79
C PRO A 12 -7.08 -67.37 -17.82
N ALA A 13 -7.52 -66.58 -18.80
CA ALA A 13 -7.12 -65.18 -18.94
C ALA A 13 -7.47 -64.38 -17.67
N PRO A 14 -6.64 -63.40 -17.27
CA PRO A 14 -6.97 -62.51 -16.15
C PRO A 14 -8.31 -61.82 -16.41
N GLN A 15 -9.25 -61.97 -15.48
CA GLN A 15 -10.49 -61.20 -15.52
C GLN A 15 -10.15 -59.71 -15.36
N PRO A 16 -10.81 -58.81 -16.12
CA PRO A 16 -10.64 -57.37 -15.90
C PRO A 16 -11.03 -57.04 -14.45
N GLN A 17 -10.12 -56.44 -13.70
CA GLN A 17 -10.45 -55.86 -12.41
C GLN A 17 -11.58 -54.83 -12.62
N PRO A 18 -12.62 -54.79 -11.77
CA PRO A 18 -13.60 -53.71 -11.83
C PRO A 18 -12.86 -52.39 -11.69
N GLU A 19 -13.01 -51.49 -12.67
CA GLU A 19 -12.53 -50.12 -12.55
C GLU A 19 -13.04 -49.53 -11.22
N PRO A 20 -12.22 -48.75 -10.49
CA PRO A 20 -12.71 -48.00 -9.34
C PRO A 20 -13.89 -47.14 -9.80
N GLN A 21 -15.08 -47.45 -9.30
CA GLN A 21 -16.24 -46.59 -9.51
C GLN A 21 -15.89 -45.20 -8.97
N PRO A 22 -16.04 -44.13 -9.78
CA PRO A 22 -15.95 -42.78 -9.25
C PRO A 22 -17.05 -42.61 -8.22
N ASP A 23 -16.71 -42.13 -7.02
CA ASP A 23 -17.68 -41.68 -6.04
C ASP A 23 -18.68 -40.71 -6.72
N PRO A 24 -19.99 -40.98 -6.68
CA PRO A 24 -21.00 -40.13 -7.33
C PRO A 24 -21.32 -38.87 -6.50
N GLN A 25 -20.30 -38.24 -5.89
CA GLN A 25 -20.44 -36.96 -5.16
C GLN A 25 -19.47 -35.87 -5.66
N ASN A 26 -18.97 -36.00 -6.88
CA ASN A 26 -18.38 -34.88 -7.60
C ASN A 26 -19.35 -34.40 -8.69
N ASP A 27 -20.57 -34.05 -8.28
CA ASP A 27 -21.49 -33.32 -9.14
C ASP A 27 -20.92 -31.92 -9.35
N GLY A 28 -20.46 -31.68 -10.58
CA GLY A 28 -19.88 -30.45 -11.09
C GLY A 28 -20.89 -29.29 -11.17
N ASN A 29 -21.45 -28.92 -10.02
CA ASN A 29 -22.09 -27.64 -9.82
C ASN A 29 -21.45 -27.06 -8.56
N ILE A 30 -20.40 -26.26 -8.72
CA ILE A 30 -19.81 -25.49 -7.62
C ILE A 30 -20.87 -24.45 -7.23
N ALA A 31 -21.86 -24.87 -6.46
CA ALA A 31 -22.85 -23.99 -5.90
C ALA A 31 -22.09 -23.09 -4.92
N ILE A 32 -21.95 -21.82 -5.28
CA ILE A 32 -21.33 -20.81 -4.43
C ILE A 32 -22.01 -20.89 -3.07
N ASP A 33 -21.23 -21.17 -2.03
CA ASP A 33 -21.73 -21.20 -0.67
C ASP A 33 -22.28 -19.81 -0.33
N PRO A 34 -23.58 -19.66 -0.02
CA PRO A 34 -24.18 -18.35 0.29
C PRO A 34 -23.45 -17.66 1.45
N LYS A 35 -22.83 -18.44 2.35
CA LYS A 35 -22.04 -17.92 3.46
C LYS A 35 -20.72 -17.30 2.99
N THR A 36 -20.02 -17.93 2.03
CA THR A 36 -18.80 -17.36 1.42
C THR A 36 -19.13 -16.09 0.64
N LEU A 37 -20.26 -16.05 -0.06
CA LEU A 37 -20.70 -14.88 -0.81
C LEU A 37 -20.97 -13.68 0.11
N ASP A 38 -21.65 -13.90 1.24
CA ASP A 38 -21.95 -12.86 2.22
C ASP A 38 -20.67 -12.28 2.85
N MET A 39 -19.73 -13.16 3.23
CA MET A 39 -18.41 -12.73 3.73
C MET A 39 -17.63 -11.93 2.69
N ALA A 40 -17.63 -12.37 1.43
CA ALA A 40 -16.96 -11.66 0.35
C ALA A 40 -17.61 -10.31 0.05
N ALA A 41 -18.94 -10.21 0.10
CA ALA A 41 -19.65 -8.94 -0.06
C ALA A 41 -19.28 -7.94 1.05
N ASP A 42 -19.20 -8.41 2.30
CA ASP A 42 -18.79 -7.58 3.43
C ASP A 42 -17.31 -7.17 3.34
N ASP A 43 -16.42 -8.07 2.91
CA ASP A 43 -15.02 -7.72 2.66
C ASP A 43 -14.87 -6.69 1.55
N VAL A 44 -15.62 -6.82 0.44
CA VAL A 44 -15.65 -5.82 -0.63
C VAL A 44 -16.12 -4.46 -0.10
N ARG A 45 -17.19 -4.42 0.69
CA ARG A 45 -17.69 -3.17 1.30
C ARG A 45 -16.64 -2.53 2.20
N ARG A 46 -15.96 -3.32 3.04
CA ARG A 46 -14.87 -2.86 3.90
C ARG A 46 -13.72 -2.25 3.09
N VAL A 47 -13.32 -2.89 2.00
CA VAL A 47 -12.27 -2.36 1.11
C VAL A 47 -12.69 -1.05 0.47
N MET A 48 -13.94 -0.95 -0.01
CA MET A 48 -14.44 0.28 -0.61
C MET A 48 -14.43 1.45 0.37
N GLN A 49 -14.89 1.22 1.62
CA GLN A 49 -14.82 2.22 2.68
C GLN A 49 -13.38 2.62 2.99
N ALA A 50 -12.46 1.64 3.13
CA ALA A 50 -11.05 1.93 3.36
C ALA A 50 -10.40 2.72 2.22
N GLN A 51 -10.80 2.48 0.96
CA GLN A 51 -10.34 3.27 -0.19
C GLN A 51 -10.88 4.70 -0.18
N GLU A 52 -12.15 4.89 0.20
CA GLU A 52 -12.73 6.22 0.37
C GLU A 52 -12.01 7.03 1.45
N ASP A 53 -11.76 6.42 2.62
CA ASP A 53 -11.03 7.01 3.73
C ASP A 53 -9.59 7.39 3.33
N GLN A 54 -8.94 6.54 2.53
CA GLN A 54 -7.62 6.83 1.96
C GLN A 54 -7.65 8.03 1.00
N GLY A 55 -8.69 8.13 0.17
CA GLY A 55 -8.91 9.28 -0.71
C GLY A 55 -9.06 10.57 0.08
N GLN A 56 -9.87 10.58 1.14
CA GLN A 56 -10.04 11.73 2.02
C GLN A 56 -8.74 12.11 2.75
N THR A 57 -8.01 11.11 3.22
CA THR A 57 -6.70 11.31 3.87
C THR A 57 -5.68 11.92 2.90
N LEU A 58 -5.66 11.46 1.65
CA LEU A 58 -4.78 12.00 0.61
C LEU A 58 -5.10 13.47 0.32
N THR A 59 -6.38 13.81 0.14
CA THR A 59 -6.81 15.21 -0.05
C THR A 59 -6.40 16.07 1.13
N THR A 60 -6.57 15.58 2.36
CA THR A 60 -6.16 16.30 3.58
C THR A 60 -4.66 16.56 3.61
N LYS A 61 -3.85 15.53 3.30
CA LYS A 61 -2.38 15.65 3.20
C LYS A 61 -1.96 16.70 2.17
N LEU A 62 -2.59 16.70 1.00
CA LEU A 62 -2.34 17.68 -0.05
C LEU A 62 -2.73 19.10 0.36
N ASN A 63 -3.87 19.26 1.05
CA ASN A 63 -4.28 20.57 1.59
C ASN A 63 -3.27 21.10 2.60
N ILE A 64 -2.81 20.27 3.53
CA ILE A 64 -1.79 20.66 4.53
C ILE A 64 -0.49 21.03 3.84
N LEU A 65 -0.05 20.25 2.85
CA LEU A 65 1.14 20.53 2.05
C LEU A 65 1.02 21.90 1.36
N PHE A 66 -0.12 22.18 0.72
CA PHE A 66 -0.38 23.44 0.04
C PHE A 66 -0.36 24.63 1.01
N VAL A 67 -1.07 24.52 2.14
CA VAL A 67 -1.15 25.58 3.16
C VAL A 67 0.23 25.86 3.78
N THR A 68 0.96 24.81 4.16
CA THR A 68 2.29 24.95 4.80
C THR A 68 3.30 25.58 3.84
N ASN A 69 3.32 25.14 2.58
CA ASN A 69 4.21 25.70 1.56
C ASN A 69 3.82 27.15 1.21
N GLY A 70 2.53 27.45 1.13
CA GLY A 70 2.04 28.82 0.92
C GLY A 70 2.48 29.77 2.04
N ALA A 71 2.40 29.32 3.29
CA ALA A 71 2.85 30.10 4.45
C ALA A 71 4.37 30.33 4.44
N LEU A 72 5.17 29.29 4.18
CA LEU A 72 6.63 29.41 4.09
C LEU A 72 7.06 30.33 2.96
N LEU A 73 6.45 30.19 1.77
CA LEU A 73 6.75 31.03 0.61
C LEU A 73 6.40 32.50 0.89
N THR A 74 5.27 32.75 1.55
CA THR A 74 4.85 34.10 1.95
C THR A 74 5.86 34.69 2.93
N ASN A 75 6.31 33.92 3.92
CA ASN A 75 7.27 34.38 4.92
C ASN A 75 8.63 34.74 4.28
N ILE A 76 9.11 33.93 3.34
CA ILE A 76 10.34 34.21 2.58
C ILE A 76 10.16 35.41 1.65
N SER A 77 8.98 35.55 1.02
CA SER A 77 8.69 36.71 0.18
C SER A 77 8.71 38.01 0.99
N ILE A 78 8.15 37.98 2.21
CA ILE A 78 8.19 39.10 3.15
C ILE A 78 9.61 39.36 3.64
N SER A 79 10.38 38.31 3.98
CA SER A 79 11.79 38.40 4.36
C SER A 79 12.62 39.05 3.24
N GLY A 80 12.42 38.62 1.99
CA GLY A 80 13.08 39.18 0.81
C GLY A 80 12.70 40.64 0.50
N LEU A 81 11.48 41.07 0.86
CA LEU A 81 11.06 42.47 0.76
C LEU A 81 11.70 43.37 1.83
N MET A 82 12.02 42.83 3.00
CA MET A 82 12.69 43.55 4.09
C MET A 82 14.22 43.61 3.95
N ALA A 83 14.80 42.83 3.03
CA ALA A 83 16.23 42.71 2.82
C ALA A 83 16.85 44.01 2.25
N PHE A 84 17.42 44.85 3.13
CA PHE A 84 18.29 45.97 2.75
C PHE A 84 19.62 45.48 2.14
N SER A 85 20.31 46.34 1.38
CA SER A 85 21.48 46.04 0.53
C SER A 85 22.79 45.75 1.29
N GLY A 86 22.74 44.98 2.37
CA GLY A 86 23.91 44.54 3.15
C GLY A 86 24.40 43.15 2.73
N HIS A 87 25.72 42.91 2.83
CA HIS A 87 26.32 41.59 2.53
C HIS A 87 25.74 40.45 3.37
N PHE A 88 25.40 40.70 4.64
CA PHE A 88 24.79 39.69 5.52
C PHE A 88 23.37 39.29 5.08
N SER A 89 22.57 40.26 4.65
CA SER A 89 21.21 40.06 4.14
C SER A 89 21.17 39.14 2.91
N VAL A 90 22.15 39.27 2.00
CA VAL A 90 22.29 38.40 0.83
C VAL A 90 22.56 36.95 1.24
N ILE A 91 23.42 36.72 2.24
CA ILE A 91 23.74 35.36 2.72
C ILE A 91 22.51 34.71 3.36
N PHE A 92 21.79 35.44 4.22
CA PHE A 92 20.57 34.92 4.84
C PHE A 92 19.49 34.60 3.80
N ASN A 93 19.30 35.46 2.79
CA ASN A 93 18.34 35.21 1.72
C ASN A 93 18.67 33.93 0.94
N ILE A 94 19.95 33.70 0.60
CA ILE A 94 20.39 32.45 -0.06
C ILE A 94 20.10 31.24 0.83
N VAL A 95 20.41 31.32 2.13
CA VAL A 95 20.16 30.23 3.09
C VAL A 95 18.66 29.97 3.25
N GLU A 96 17.83 31.01 3.29
CA GLU A 96 16.36 30.89 3.38
C GLU A 96 15.77 30.22 2.14
N VAL A 97 16.22 30.59 0.94
CA VAL A 97 15.75 29.99 -0.32
C VAL A 97 16.20 28.53 -0.43
N LEU A 98 17.47 28.23 -0.11
CA LEU A 98 17.97 26.85 -0.11
C LEU A 98 17.28 25.98 0.95
N GLY A 99 17.12 26.53 2.16
CA GLY A 99 16.39 25.88 3.24
C GLY A 99 14.96 25.57 2.81
N PHE A 100 14.26 26.56 2.24
CA PHE A 100 12.92 26.38 1.69
C PHE A 100 12.84 25.27 0.67
N LEU A 101 13.75 25.24 -0.31
CA LEU A 101 13.79 24.16 -1.30
C LEU A 101 13.97 22.81 -0.63
N MET A 102 14.87 22.70 0.35
CA MET A 102 15.08 21.45 1.10
C MET A 102 13.82 21.03 1.87
N SER A 103 13.18 21.93 2.62
CA SER A 103 11.94 21.63 3.34
C SER A 103 10.80 21.29 2.38
N PHE A 104 10.69 22.00 1.26
CA PHE A 104 9.72 21.72 0.21
C PHE A 104 9.92 20.31 -0.36
N THR A 105 11.15 19.94 -0.70
CA THR A 105 11.49 18.59 -1.19
C THR A 105 11.19 17.51 -0.15
N LEU A 106 11.43 17.77 1.14
CA LEU A 106 11.11 16.81 2.20
C LEU A 106 9.61 16.68 2.42
N LEU A 107 8.86 17.78 2.42
CA LEU A 107 7.41 17.76 2.54
C LEU A 107 6.75 17.06 1.35
N ILE A 108 7.13 17.41 0.10
CA ILE A 108 6.56 16.73 -1.08
C ILE A 108 6.89 15.24 -1.06
N SER A 109 8.08 14.85 -0.58
CA SER A 109 8.48 13.45 -0.43
C SER A 109 7.64 12.72 0.63
N ALA A 110 7.40 13.36 1.79
CA ALA A 110 6.60 12.81 2.87
C ALA A 110 5.12 12.67 2.52
N PHE A 111 4.60 13.57 1.69
CA PHE A 111 3.19 13.61 1.29
C PHE A 111 2.92 13.00 -0.08
N PHE A 112 3.95 12.53 -0.81
CA PHE A 112 3.74 11.86 -2.09
C PHE A 112 2.87 10.61 -1.88
N PRO A 113 1.81 10.42 -2.69
CA PRO A 113 0.92 9.28 -2.55
C PRO A 113 1.67 7.98 -2.83
N ARG A 114 2.17 7.32 -1.78
CA ARG A 114 2.57 5.91 -1.86
C ARG A 114 1.30 5.08 -1.71
N GLN A 115 0.95 4.35 -2.75
CA GLN A 115 -0.25 3.51 -2.78
C GLN A 115 -0.23 2.54 -1.59
N VAL A 116 -1.27 2.58 -0.76
CA VAL A 116 -1.46 1.62 0.33
C VAL A 116 -2.16 0.41 -0.27
N VAL A 117 -1.63 -0.79 -0.02
CA VAL A 117 -2.28 -2.01 -0.52
C VAL A 117 -3.49 -2.27 0.39
N VAL A 118 -4.68 -2.38 -0.19
CA VAL A 118 -5.89 -2.73 0.54
C VAL A 118 -6.31 -4.12 0.10
N SER A 119 -6.54 -5.01 1.06
CA SER A 119 -6.97 -6.38 0.82
C SER A 119 -8.46 -6.55 1.18
N PRO A 120 -9.22 -7.31 0.38
CA PRO A 120 -8.84 -7.93 -0.89
C PRO A 120 -8.59 -6.93 -2.03
N ASN A 121 -7.69 -7.29 -2.95
CA ASN A 121 -7.42 -6.47 -4.13
C ASN A 121 -8.56 -6.62 -5.15
N LEU A 122 -9.52 -5.69 -5.10
CA LEU A 122 -10.68 -5.67 -5.98
C LEU A 122 -10.36 -5.37 -7.46
N GLN A 123 -9.13 -4.95 -7.78
CA GLN A 123 -8.71 -4.75 -9.18
C GLN A 123 -8.36 -6.06 -9.88
N ASP A 124 -8.09 -7.14 -9.15
CA ASP A 124 -7.83 -8.44 -9.75
C ASP A 124 -9.17 -9.14 -10.05
N SER A 125 -9.51 -9.28 -11.34
CA SER A 125 -10.69 -10.01 -11.77
C SER A 125 -10.67 -11.48 -11.32
N LYS A 126 -9.48 -12.01 -11.02
CA LYS A 126 -9.30 -13.37 -10.47
C LYS A 126 -9.67 -13.47 -9.00
N PHE A 127 -9.93 -12.35 -8.30
CA PHE A 127 -10.41 -12.37 -6.92
C PHE A 127 -11.75 -13.11 -6.81
N LEU A 128 -12.73 -12.74 -7.64
CA LEU A 128 -14.04 -13.40 -7.60
C LEU A 128 -13.93 -14.87 -7.97
N GLU A 129 -13.15 -15.19 -9.01
CA GLU A 129 -12.98 -16.55 -9.49
C GLU A 129 -12.22 -17.43 -8.50
N ARG A 130 -11.20 -16.90 -7.82
CA ARG A 130 -10.38 -17.69 -6.92
C ARG A 130 -10.99 -17.85 -5.53
N TYR A 131 -11.67 -16.84 -5.02
CA TYR A 131 -12.14 -16.84 -3.62
C TYR A 131 -13.60 -17.27 -3.46
N LEU A 132 -14.49 -17.04 -4.45
CA LEU A 132 -15.89 -17.48 -4.35
C LEU A 132 -16.07 -19.00 -4.52
N LEU A 133 -15.06 -19.69 -5.07
CA LEU A 133 -15.06 -21.15 -5.21
C LEU A 133 -14.63 -21.87 -3.92
N LEU A 134 -14.10 -21.15 -2.93
CA LEU A 134 -13.67 -21.73 -1.66
C LEU A 134 -14.85 -21.94 -0.70
N ARG A 135 -14.70 -22.96 0.15
CA ARG A 135 -15.62 -23.15 1.29
C ARG A 135 -15.38 -22.05 2.34
N ALA A 136 -16.39 -21.71 3.13
CA ALA A 136 -16.34 -20.55 4.02
C ALA A 136 -15.18 -20.54 5.03
N ASP A 137 -14.75 -21.71 5.51
CA ASP A 137 -13.62 -21.90 6.41
C ASP A 137 -12.27 -21.68 5.70
N GLU A 138 -12.11 -22.21 4.50
CA GLU A 138 -10.93 -22.01 3.66
C GLU A 138 -10.81 -20.53 3.22
N TYR A 139 -11.94 -19.90 2.89
CA TYR A 139 -12.02 -18.49 2.57
C TYR A 139 -11.48 -17.62 3.70
N GLN A 140 -11.94 -17.86 4.94
CA GLN A 140 -11.50 -17.11 6.11
C GLN A 140 -9.99 -17.27 6.38
N LEU A 141 -9.47 -18.50 6.25
CA LEU A 141 -8.05 -18.76 6.47
C LEU A 141 -7.19 -18.02 5.44
N GLN A 142 -7.58 -18.09 4.16
CA GLN A 142 -6.83 -17.44 3.09
C GLN A 142 -6.94 -15.91 3.16
N MET A 143 -8.10 -15.38 3.56
CA MET A 143 -8.26 -13.94 3.80
C MET A 143 -7.38 -13.46 4.95
N LEU A 144 -7.23 -14.26 6.01
CA LEU A 144 -6.37 -13.94 7.15
C LEU A 144 -4.89 -13.90 6.74
N VAL A 145 -4.44 -14.83 5.91
CA VAL A 145 -3.08 -14.80 5.33
C VAL A 145 -2.87 -13.55 4.48
N ASN A 146 -3.82 -13.22 3.60
CA ASN A 146 -3.75 -12.03 2.75
C ASN A 146 -3.73 -10.73 3.57
N LEU A 147 -4.46 -10.69 4.69
CA LEU A 147 -4.46 -9.56 5.62
C LEU A 147 -3.09 -9.38 6.28
N VAL A 148 -2.45 -10.47 6.70
CA VAL A 148 -1.11 -10.43 7.29
C VAL A 148 -0.07 -9.97 6.27
N GLU A 149 -0.12 -10.48 5.05
CA GLU A 149 0.78 -10.07 3.97
C GLU A 149 0.61 -8.58 3.63
N THR A 150 -0.64 -8.13 3.52
CA THR A 150 -1.00 -6.73 3.28
C THR A 150 -0.53 -5.83 4.43
N TYR A 151 -0.71 -6.27 5.68
CA TYR A 151 -0.22 -5.54 6.85
C TYR A 151 1.29 -5.37 6.82
N ASN A 152 2.03 -6.44 6.53
CA ASN A 152 3.49 -6.39 6.49
C ASN A 152 3.99 -5.48 5.36
N ALA A 153 3.38 -5.57 4.17
CA ALA A 153 3.69 -4.69 3.04
C ALA A 153 3.41 -3.21 3.33
N ASN A 154 2.34 -2.91 4.08
CA ASN A 154 1.97 -1.56 4.47
C ASN A 154 2.84 -1.01 5.61
N ARG A 155 3.28 -1.86 6.55
CA ARG A 155 4.11 -1.46 7.68
C ARG A 155 5.40 -0.78 7.24
N GLN A 156 6.12 -1.37 6.29
CA GLN A 156 7.36 -0.79 5.77
C GLN A 156 7.13 0.58 5.11
N ARG A 157 6.00 0.75 4.42
CA ARG A 157 5.64 2.02 3.79
C ARG A 157 5.28 3.09 4.82
N LEU A 158 4.60 2.71 5.90
CA LEU A 158 4.28 3.61 7.00
C LEU A 158 5.54 4.08 7.74
N ASP A 159 6.50 3.19 7.95
CA ASP A 159 7.76 3.52 8.60
C ASP A 159 8.54 4.57 7.77
N ASP A 160 8.64 4.40 6.45
CA ASP A 160 9.27 5.37 5.54
C ASP A 160 8.57 6.75 5.56
N VAL A 161 7.23 6.77 5.56
CA VAL A 161 6.44 8.01 5.64
C VAL A 161 6.67 8.70 6.98
N SER A 162 6.72 7.95 8.09
CA SER A 162 6.94 8.52 9.41
C SER A 162 8.33 9.17 9.53
N GLN A 163 9.35 8.56 8.92
CA GLN A 163 10.71 9.11 8.92
C GLN A 163 10.79 10.38 8.07
N SER A 164 10.28 10.34 6.84
CA SER A 164 10.26 11.52 5.96
C SER A 164 9.49 12.69 6.58
N LEU A 165 8.35 12.43 7.24
CA LEU A 165 7.59 13.47 7.94
C LEU A 165 8.38 14.08 9.13
N ARG A 166 9.13 13.25 9.88
CA ARG A 166 10.01 13.75 10.95
C ARG A 166 11.12 14.64 10.39
N TYR A 167 11.80 14.22 9.33
CA TYR A 167 12.83 15.05 8.69
C TYR A 167 12.27 16.34 8.12
N ALA A 168 11.10 16.29 7.47
CA ALA A 168 10.39 17.46 6.98
C ALA A 168 10.09 18.46 8.12
N SER A 169 9.58 17.97 9.25
CA SER A 169 9.27 18.80 10.43
C SER A 169 10.52 19.51 10.96
N TYR A 170 11.64 18.79 11.08
CA TYR A 170 12.91 19.38 11.52
C TYR A 170 13.42 20.43 10.54
N ALA A 171 13.34 20.17 9.23
CA ALA A 171 13.75 21.12 8.21
C ALA A 171 12.90 22.40 8.25
N THR A 172 11.58 22.27 8.37
CA THR A 172 10.67 23.43 8.51
C THR A 172 10.99 24.25 9.76
N TRP A 173 11.24 23.60 10.90
CA TRP A 173 11.59 24.30 12.13
C TRP A 173 12.93 25.04 12.02
N MET A 174 13.93 24.42 11.39
CA MET A 174 15.23 25.06 11.14
C MET A 174 15.09 26.32 10.28
N ILE A 175 14.28 26.27 9.22
CA ILE A 175 14.05 27.44 8.36
C ILE A 175 13.35 28.56 9.12
N ALA A 176 12.33 28.22 9.92
CA ALA A 176 11.64 29.20 10.75
C ALA A 176 12.61 29.89 11.72
N ALA A 177 13.55 29.14 12.32
CA ALA A 177 14.58 29.70 13.18
C ALA A 177 15.57 30.60 12.42
N VAL A 178 15.96 30.23 11.19
CA VAL A 178 16.81 31.07 10.34
C VAL A 178 16.11 32.38 9.99
N ILE A 179 14.84 32.33 9.55
CA ILE A 179 14.06 33.54 9.21
C ILE A 179 13.94 34.46 10.44
N LEU A 180 13.67 33.88 11.61
CA LEU A 180 13.57 34.66 12.85
C LEU A 180 14.92 35.31 13.22
N CYS A 181 16.03 34.58 13.09
CA CYS A 181 17.37 35.11 13.30
C CYS A 181 17.69 36.24 12.31
N HIS A 182 17.35 36.05 11.03
CA HIS A 182 17.54 37.07 9.99
C HIS A 182 16.80 38.38 10.33
N MET A 183 15.55 38.30 10.79
CA MET A 183 14.81 39.48 11.24
C MET A 183 15.46 40.17 12.45
N VAL A 184 15.94 39.41 13.44
CA VAL A 184 16.63 39.98 14.62
C VAL A 184 17.92 40.68 14.20
N VAL A 185 18.69 40.11 13.28
CA VAL A 185 19.93 40.71 12.76
C VAL A 185 19.65 42.03 12.06
N ILE A 186 18.66 42.07 11.15
CA ILE A 186 18.27 43.30 10.44
C ILE A 186 17.86 44.40 11.44
N TYR A 187 17.13 44.04 12.50
CA TYR A 187 16.69 45.02 13.49
C TYR A 187 17.81 45.50 14.43
N SER A 188 18.77 44.63 14.75
CA SER A 188 19.81 44.90 15.77
C SER A 188 21.09 45.52 15.19
N LEU A 189 21.36 45.28 13.91
CA LEU A 189 22.51 45.82 13.18
C LEU A 189 21.99 46.65 11.99
N PRO A 190 21.79 47.97 12.17
CA PRO A 190 21.32 48.86 11.12
C PRO A 190 22.32 48.99 9.96
#